data_AF-A0A1F3TPQ7-F1
#
_entry.id   AF-A0A1F3TPQ7-F1
#
_cell.length_a   1.000
_cell.length_b   1.000
_cell.length_c   1.000
_cell.angle_alpha   90.00
_cell.angle_beta   90.00
_cell.angle_gamma   90.00
#
_symmetry.space_group_name_H-M   'P 1'
#
loop_
_entity.id
_entity.type
_entity.pdbx_description
1 polymer ?
#
loop_
_entity_poly.entity_id
_entity_poly.type
_entity_poly.pdbx_seq_one_letter_code
_entity_poly.pdbx_strand_id
1 'polypeptide(L)'
;MKKIGDLMKEIGFNPKGSDAVKEAFVKNLIKQAYGVNVPTPTEKGIVLKNPGKFISLQQSEKYSMPAQMTFDFENSNQTPEKKTAV
;
A
#
# COMPACT_ATOMS: atom_id res chain seq x y z
N MET A 1 -38.63 -7.05 2.71
CA MET A 1 -37.50 -6.38 2.05
C MET A 1 -36.46 -6.05 3.10
N LYS A 2 -35.18 -6.35 2.87
CA LYS A 2 -34.11 -6.02 3.81
C LYS A 2 -33.86 -4.51 3.82
N LYS A 3 -33.52 -3.90 4.96
CA LYS A 3 -33.17 -2.48 5.01
C LYS A 3 -31.75 -2.30 4.46
N ILE A 4 -31.47 -1.14 3.89
CA ILE A 4 -30.14 -0.83 3.34
C ILE A 4 -29.03 -0.96 4.39
N GLY A 5 -29.33 -0.64 5.65
CA GLY A 5 -28.40 -0.80 6.78
C GLY A 5 -28.07 -2.26 7.08
N ASP A 6 -29.04 -3.17 6.93
CA ASP A 6 -28.83 -4.61 7.13
C ASP A 6 -27.94 -5.16 6.00
N LEU A 7 -28.19 -4.72 4.76
CA LEU A 7 -27.34 -5.06 3.62
C LEU A 7 -25.91 -4.58 3.84
N MET A 8 -25.73 -3.30 4.21
CA MET A 8 -24.41 -2.73 4.50
C MET A 8 -23.67 -3.51 5.58
N LYS A 9 -24.38 -3.96 6.62
CA LYS A 9 -23.78 -4.79 7.68
C LYS A 9 -23.37 -6.17 7.17
N GLU A 10 -24.16 -6.80 6.29
CA GLU A 10 -23.83 -8.08 5.65
C GLU A 10 -22.57 -8.01 4.78
N ILE A 11 -22.36 -6.91 4.05
CA ILE A 11 -21.12 -6.65 3.30
C ILE A 11 -19.95 -6.17 4.17
N GLY A 12 -20.13 -6.10 5.50
CA GLY A 12 -19.05 -5.78 6.45
C GLY A 12 -18.85 -4.29 6.73
N PHE A 13 -19.80 -3.42 6.40
CA PHE A 13 -19.73 -2.01 6.76
C PHE A 13 -19.89 -1.81 8.27
N ASN A 14 -18.92 -1.13 8.89
CA ASN A 14 -19.00 -0.73 10.30
C ASN A 14 -19.32 0.78 10.42
N PRO A 15 -20.57 1.15 10.79
CA PRO A 15 -20.94 2.56 10.93
C PRO A 15 -20.24 3.28 12.08
N LYS A 16 -19.72 2.54 13.08
CA LYS A 16 -18.94 3.06 14.20
C LYS A 16 -17.42 3.10 13.90
N GLY A 17 -17.00 2.73 12.70
CA GLY A 17 -15.61 2.79 12.28
C GLY A 17 -15.09 4.23 12.13
N SER A 18 -13.77 4.38 12.04
CA SER A 18 -13.16 5.68 11.70
C SER A 18 -13.54 6.10 10.28
N ASP A 19 -13.49 7.40 9.99
CA ASP A 19 -13.89 7.92 8.69
C ASP A 19 -13.00 7.38 7.56
N ALA A 20 -11.71 7.14 7.84
CA ALA A 20 -10.82 6.46 6.91
C ALA A 20 -11.30 5.05 6.51
N VAL A 21 -11.84 4.28 7.45
CA VAL A 21 -12.38 2.93 7.17
C VAL A 21 -13.65 3.02 6.35
N LYS A 22 -14.54 3.97 6.64
CA LYS A 22 -15.76 4.21 5.85
C LYS A 22 -15.40 4.62 4.42
N GLU A 23 -14.44 5.52 4.26
CA GLU A 23 -13.96 5.97 2.94
C GLU A 23 -13.34 4.81 2.15
N ALA A 24 -12.47 4.00 2.77
CA ALA A 24 -11.86 2.85 2.13
C ALA A 24 -12.91 1.82 1.68
N PHE A 25 -13.93 1.58 2.50
CA PHE A 25 -15.04 0.70 2.17
C PHE A 25 -15.80 1.19 0.92
N VAL A 26 -16.16 2.47 0.87
CA VAL A 26 -16.85 3.07 -0.28
C VAL A 26 -15.96 3.07 -1.52
N LYS A 27 -14.67 3.39 -1.39
CA LYS A 27 -13.69 3.34 -2.50
C LYS A 27 -13.60 1.93 -3.09
N ASN A 28 -13.55 0.90 -2.25
CA ASN A 28 -13.54 -0.48 -2.70
C ASN A 28 -14.84 -0.88 -3.41
N LEU A 29 -15.99 -0.45 -2.90
CA LEU A 29 -17.30 -0.67 -3.56
C LEU A 29 -17.35 -0.04 -4.95
N ILE A 30 -16.91 1.21 -5.08
CA ILE A 30 -16.89 1.91 -6.38
C ILE A 30 -15.93 1.19 -7.34
N LYS A 31 -14.77 0.75 -6.85
CA LYS A 31 -13.81 -0.02 -7.64
C LYS A 31 -14.39 -1.34 -8.14
N GLN A 32 -15.14 -2.06 -7.30
CA GLN A 32 -15.79 -3.31 -7.71
C GLN A 32 -16.96 -3.09 -8.67
N ALA A 33 -17.73 -2.02 -8.48
CA ALA A 33 -18.91 -1.74 -9.30
C ALA A 33 -18.57 -1.17 -10.68
N TYR A 34 -17.59 -0.28 -10.77
CA TYR A 34 -17.29 0.48 -11.99
C TYR A 34 -15.86 0.28 -12.51
N GLY A 35 -14.98 -0.39 -11.76
CA GLY A 35 -13.57 -0.54 -12.13
C GLY A 35 -12.74 0.74 -12.02
N VAL A 36 -13.31 1.84 -11.51
CA VAL A 36 -12.65 3.15 -11.45
C VAL A 36 -12.06 3.40 -10.06
N ASN A 37 -10.83 3.91 -10.02
CA ASN A 37 -10.18 4.33 -8.78
C ASN A 37 -10.54 5.80 -8.49
N VAL A 38 -11.22 6.06 -7.37
CA VAL A 38 -11.71 7.40 -7.00
C VAL A 38 -10.91 7.92 -5.79
N PRO A 39 -10.39 9.16 -5.84
CA PRO A 39 -9.69 9.76 -4.72
C PRO A 39 -10.65 10.08 -3.57
N THR A 40 -10.31 9.66 -2.36
CA THR A 40 -11.14 9.92 -1.17
C THR A 40 -10.96 11.37 -0.66
N PRO A 41 -11.92 11.92 0.10
CA PRO A 41 -11.77 13.24 0.71
C PRO A 41 -10.51 13.39 1.57
N THR A 42 -10.16 12.37 2.37
CA THR A 42 -8.92 12.36 3.14
C THR A 42 -7.69 12.42 2.23
N GLU A 43 -7.67 11.63 1.16
CA GLU A 43 -6.60 11.67 0.16
C GLU A 43 -6.49 13.06 -0.49
N LYS A 44 -7.61 13.65 -0.89
CA LYS A 44 -7.67 15.02 -1.43
C LYS A 44 -7.13 16.07 -0.46
N GLY A 45 -7.42 15.94 0.84
CA GLY A 45 -6.89 16.83 1.87
C GLY A 45 -5.38 16.73 2.02
N ILE A 46 -4.82 15.54 1.88
CA ILE A 46 -3.37 15.31 1.88
C ILE A 46 -2.73 15.87 0.60
N VAL A 47 -3.44 15.80 -0.54
CA VAL A 47 -3.04 16.44 -1.81
C VAL A 47 -2.85 17.93 -1.67
N LEU A 48 -3.85 18.59 -1.11
CA LEU A 48 -3.83 20.03 -0.97
C LEU A 48 -2.70 20.50 -0.04
N LYS A 49 -2.39 19.70 0.98
CA LYS A 49 -1.37 20.04 1.99
C LYS A 49 0.06 19.73 1.54
N ASN A 50 0.27 18.80 0.62
CA ASN A 50 1.61 18.33 0.22
C ASN A 50 1.69 18.02 -1.30
N PRO A 51 1.62 19.03 -2.17
CA PRO A 51 1.53 18.82 -3.62
C PRO A 51 2.72 18.03 -4.23
N GLY A 52 3.90 18.04 -3.60
CA GLY A 52 5.09 17.36 -4.10
C GLY A 52 5.15 15.82 -3.94
N LYS A 53 4.27 15.21 -3.11
CA LYS A 53 4.28 13.75 -2.86
C LYS A 53 3.45 12.93 -3.86
N PHE A 54 2.69 13.58 -4.74
CA PHE A 54 1.72 12.92 -5.62
C PHE A 54 2.33 12.21 -6.81
N ILE A 55 3.50 12.65 -7.24
CA ILE A 55 4.27 11.99 -8.31
C ILE A 55 4.65 10.57 -7.87
N SER A 56 4.84 10.33 -6.57
CA SER A 56 5.22 9.01 -6.04
C SER A 56 4.05 8.01 -5.91
N LEU A 57 2.80 8.49 -5.78
CA LEU A 57 1.61 7.64 -5.58
C LEU A 57 0.92 7.22 -6.89
N GLN A 58 1.04 8.00 -7.97
CA GLN A 58 0.54 7.58 -9.29
C GLN A 58 1.55 6.69 -10.04
N GLN A 59 2.84 6.79 -9.69
CA GLN A 59 3.88 5.94 -10.27
C GLN A 59 3.95 4.54 -9.62
N SER A 60 3.36 4.34 -8.45
CA SER A 60 3.35 3.03 -7.79
C SER A 60 2.35 2.02 -8.40
N GLU A 61 1.40 2.47 -9.22
CA GLU A 61 0.49 1.57 -9.95
C GLU A 61 1.09 1.03 -11.27
N LYS A 62 2.27 1.51 -11.69
CA LYS A 62 3.03 0.96 -12.82
C LYS A 62 4.39 0.46 -12.35
N TYR A 63 4.41 -0.76 -11.81
CA TYR A 63 5.62 -1.55 -11.57
C TYR A 63 6.67 -0.87 -10.65
N SER A 64 6.33 -0.64 -9.38
CA SER A 64 7.38 -0.62 -8.36
C SER A 64 7.78 -2.08 -8.09
N MET A 65 8.69 -2.61 -8.91
CA MET A 65 9.41 -3.82 -8.53
C MET A 65 10.02 -3.56 -7.15
N PRO A 66 9.89 -4.48 -6.17
CA PRO A 66 10.60 -4.32 -4.91
C PRO A 66 12.07 -4.10 -5.25
N ALA A 67 12.66 -3.01 -4.74
CA ALA A 67 14.05 -2.70 -5.00
C ALA A 67 14.89 -3.91 -4.57
N GLN A 68 15.38 -4.66 -5.56
CA GLN A 68 16.17 -5.85 -5.33
C GLN A 68 17.50 -5.38 -4.76
N MET A 69 17.76 -5.67 -3.48
CA MET A 69 19.04 -5.34 -2.88
C MET A 69 20.12 -6.19 -3.53
N THR A 70 21.09 -5.57 -4.19
CA THR A 70 22.30 -6.24 -4.68
C THR A 70 23.27 -6.41 -3.52
N PHE A 71 23.66 -7.65 -3.25
CA PHE A 71 24.70 -7.99 -2.29
C PHE A 71 26.00 -8.26 -3.05
N ASP A 72 26.99 -7.38 -2.88
CA ASP A 72 28.34 -7.62 -3.38
C ASP A 72 29.10 -8.53 -2.40
N PHE A 73 29.37 -9.77 -2.81
CA PHE A 73 30.13 -10.76 -2.03
C PHE A 73 31.66 -10.64 -2.20
N GLU A 74 32.16 -9.61 -2.86
CA GLU A 74 33.59 -9.49 -3.20
C GLU A 74 34.51 -8.99 -2.07
N ASN A 75 34.11 -9.11 -0.79
CA ASN A 75 34.98 -8.73 0.33
C ASN A 75 35.03 -9.75 1.47
N SER A 76 35.07 -11.03 1.13
CA SER A 76 35.50 -12.09 2.07
C SER A 76 36.72 -12.86 1.57
N ASN A 77 37.79 -12.15 1.20
CA ASN A 77 39.12 -12.74 1.19
C ASN A 77 39.67 -12.79 2.62
N GLN A 78 39.09 -13.67 3.45
CA GLN A 78 39.80 -14.18 4.62
C GLN A 78 40.71 -15.31 4.14
N THR A 79 41.97 -14.96 3.88
CA THR A 79 43.04 -15.91 3.62
C THR A 79 43.13 -16.89 4.80
N PRO A 80 42.99 -18.21 4.62
CA PRO A 80 43.22 -19.14 5.71
C PRO A 80 44.72 -19.13 6.03
N GLU A 81 45.07 -18.64 7.22
CA GLU A 81 46.42 -18.79 7.76
C GLU A 81 46.75 -20.28 7.83
N LYS A 82 47.74 -20.69 7.03
CA LYS A 82 48.31 -22.04 7.08
C LYS A 82 48.94 -22.22 8.46
N LYS A 83 48.33 -23.06 9.30
CA LYS A 83 48.99 -23.60 10.49
C LYS A 83 50.12 -24.52 10.02
N THR A 84 51.35 -24.03 10.09
CA THR A 84 52.56 -24.86 9.98
C THR A 84 52.65 -25.72 11.24
N ALA A 85 52.50 -27.04 11.08
CA ALA A 85 52.89 -28.00 12.12
C ALA A 85 54.42 -28.11 12.13
N VAL A 86 55.02 -27.89 13.30
CA VAL A 86 56.40 -28.24 13.66
C VAL A 86 56.32 -29.33 14.71
#